data_AF-A0A924GML9-F1
#
_entry.id   AF-A0A924GML9-F1
#
_cell.length_a   1.000
_cell.length_b   1.000
_cell.length_c   1.000
_cell.angle_alpha   90.00
_cell.angle_beta   90.00
_cell.angle_gamma   90.00
#
_symmetry.space_group_name_H-M   'P 1'
#
loop_
_entity.id
_entity.type
_entity.pdbx_description
1 polymer ?
#
loop_
_entity_poly.entity_id
_entity_poly.type
_entity_poly.pdbx_seq_one_letter_code
_entity_poly.pdbx_strand_id
1 'polypeptide(L)'
;VMPDGSSTRSRNIVRSSVPAKGSSDRATVNIVNLEHYVRGVISAEMPSSWKPEALKAQAVAARTYGVRGLTPSRYYDLCDTTSCQVYKGVSAETVATDAAVNATNGKIVTYQSKPAFTQFSSSSGGRTAAGSQPYLTDAPDSYDDFAANPVHNWTISIAASTVEKKWPTIGILKTIKVTKRTGHGDFGGRVVSATLTGSKGSKTVTGNDLRFGLGLRSNWFGFN
;
A
#
# COMPACT_ATOMS: atom_id res chain seq x y z
N VAL A 1 -0.87 -9.13 26.41
CA VAL A 1 -0.88 -7.82 27.11
C VAL A 1 0.28 -7.03 26.54
N MET A 2 0.01 -5.84 26.02
CA MET A 2 0.99 -4.94 25.40
C MET A 2 1.70 -4.09 26.47
N PRO A 3 2.82 -3.40 26.14
CA PRO A 3 3.57 -2.58 27.11
C PRO A 3 2.77 -1.43 27.74
N ASP A 4 1.69 -0.99 27.08
CA ASP A 4 0.75 0.03 27.59
C ASP A 4 -0.33 -0.54 28.53
N GLY A 5 -0.26 -1.83 28.88
CA GLY A 5 -1.24 -2.52 29.72
C GLY A 5 -2.50 -2.97 28.97
N SER A 6 -2.65 -2.64 27.68
CA SER A 6 -3.77 -3.12 26.89
C SER A 6 -3.70 -4.63 26.66
N SER A 7 -4.85 -5.28 26.54
CA SER A 7 -4.93 -6.69 26.17
C SER A 7 -5.86 -6.86 24.98
N THR A 8 -5.47 -7.73 24.06
CA THR A 8 -6.32 -8.13 22.93
C THR A 8 -6.38 -9.64 22.87
N ARG A 9 -7.55 -10.18 22.49
CA ARG A 9 -7.70 -11.62 22.29
C ARG A 9 -6.88 -12.02 21.07
N SER A 10 -5.91 -12.90 21.28
CA SER A 10 -5.17 -13.56 20.21
C SER A 10 -5.68 -14.99 20.08
N ARG A 11 -6.00 -15.42 18.86
CA ARG A 11 -6.14 -16.86 18.52
C ARG A 11 -4.79 -17.54 18.22
N ASN A 12 -3.71 -16.76 18.26
CA ASN A 12 -2.43 -17.12 17.69
C ASN A 12 -1.32 -17.09 18.75
N ILE A 13 -0.23 -17.81 18.43
CA ILE A 13 0.98 -17.81 19.25
C ILE A 13 1.72 -16.50 19.01
N VAL A 14 2.14 -15.83 20.09
CA VAL A 14 2.98 -14.64 20.03
C VAL A 14 4.39 -15.01 20.45
N ARG A 15 5.38 -14.65 19.64
CA ARG A 15 6.80 -14.89 19.88
C ARG A 15 7.52 -13.55 20.04
N SER A 16 8.33 -13.41 21.09
CA SER A 16 9.34 -12.34 21.14
C SER A 16 10.56 -12.75 20.32
N SER A 17 11.09 -11.85 19.50
CA SER A 17 12.23 -12.11 18.60
C SER A 17 13.23 -10.97 18.63
N VAL A 18 14.51 -11.30 18.42
CA VAL A 18 15.59 -10.30 18.36
C VAL A 18 15.80 -9.90 16.89
N PRO A 19 15.63 -8.61 16.52
CA PRO A 19 15.68 -8.21 15.11
C PRO A 19 17.03 -8.38 14.42
N ALA A 20 18.12 -8.29 15.18
CA ALA A 20 19.48 -8.41 14.69
C ALA A 20 20.38 -9.05 15.74
N LYS A 21 21.39 -9.83 15.30
CA LYS A 21 22.36 -10.46 16.19
C LYS A 21 23.05 -9.38 17.05
N GLY A 22 22.98 -9.52 18.37
CA GLY A 22 23.57 -8.56 19.32
C GLY A 22 22.67 -7.37 19.70
N SER A 23 21.47 -7.25 19.14
CA SER A 23 20.52 -6.19 19.54
C SER A 23 19.84 -6.51 20.88
N SER A 24 19.67 -5.49 21.72
CA SER A 24 18.83 -5.55 22.92
C SER A 24 17.33 -5.38 22.61
N ASP A 25 16.99 -5.00 21.39
CA ASP A 25 15.60 -4.77 20.97
C ASP A 25 14.80 -6.08 20.97
N ARG A 26 13.49 -5.92 21.14
CA ARG A 26 12.53 -7.03 21.06
C ARG A 26 11.43 -6.66 20.08
N ALA A 27 11.24 -7.52 19.09
CA ALA A 27 10.09 -7.49 18.21
C ALA A 27 9.06 -8.53 18.66
N THR A 28 7.79 -8.15 18.58
CA THR A 28 6.67 -9.06 18.79
C THR A 28 6.24 -9.63 17.44
N VAL A 29 6.30 -10.95 17.30
CA VAL A 29 5.93 -11.67 16.08
C VAL A 29 4.68 -12.49 16.36
N ASN A 30 3.62 -12.24 15.59
CA ASN A 30 2.38 -13.01 15.66
C ASN A 30 2.47 -14.20 14.69
N ILE A 31 2.50 -15.42 15.21
CA ILE A 31 2.55 -16.66 14.42
C ILE A 31 1.11 -17.07 14.12
N VAL A 32 0.69 -16.87 12.87
CA VAL A 32 -0.70 -17.04 12.45
C VAL A 32 -0.80 -18.02 11.30
N ASN A 33 -1.87 -18.83 11.28
CA ASN A 33 -2.19 -19.64 10.12
C ASN A 33 -2.58 -18.73 8.94
N LEU A 34 -2.23 -19.10 7.71
CA LEU A 34 -2.49 -18.30 6.53
C LEU A 34 -3.95 -17.86 6.38
N GLU A 35 -4.93 -18.71 6.67
CA GLU A 35 -6.35 -18.31 6.53
C GLU A 35 -6.77 -17.32 7.61
N HIS A 36 -6.26 -17.45 8.85
CA HIS A 36 -6.46 -16.46 9.91
C HIS A 36 -5.76 -15.14 9.60
N TYR A 37 -4.61 -15.19 8.93
CA TYR A 37 -3.93 -14.00 8.42
C TYR A 37 -4.81 -13.27 7.42
N VAL A 38 -5.32 -14.00 6.41
CA VAL A 38 -6.17 -13.42 5.36
C VAL A 38 -7.42 -12.79 5.97
N ARG A 39 -8.08 -13.43 6.94
CA ARG A 39 -9.24 -12.84 7.64
C ARG A 39 -8.93 -11.50 8.31
N GLY A 40 -7.78 -11.41 8.99
CA GLY A 40 -7.34 -10.17 9.64
C GLY A 40 -6.81 -9.08 8.69
N VAL A 41 -6.48 -9.45 7.43
CA VAL A 41 -6.05 -8.51 6.39
C VAL A 41 -7.24 -7.91 5.64
N ILE A 42 -8.15 -8.75 5.11
CA ILE A 42 -9.13 -8.26 4.15
C ILE A 42 -10.10 -7.24 4.75
N SER A 43 -10.44 -7.36 6.03
CA SER A 43 -11.30 -6.40 6.73
C SER A 43 -10.59 -5.10 7.08
N ALA A 44 -9.25 -5.10 7.11
CA ALA A 44 -8.46 -3.91 7.32
C ALA A 44 -8.18 -3.15 6.01
N GLU A 45 -8.17 -3.86 4.88
CA GLU A 45 -7.87 -3.30 3.55
C GLU A 45 -9.14 -2.91 2.76
N MET A 46 -10.29 -3.51 3.07
CA MET A 46 -11.53 -3.28 2.31
C MET A 46 -12.77 -3.23 3.22
N PRO A 47 -13.71 -2.30 2.98
CA PRO A 47 -14.95 -2.25 3.74
C PRO A 47 -15.78 -3.53 3.57
N SER A 48 -16.22 -4.11 4.68
CA SER A 48 -17.05 -5.33 4.69
C SER A 48 -18.40 -5.18 3.98
N SER A 49 -18.84 -3.95 3.70
CA SER A 49 -20.05 -3.65 2.94
C SER A 49 -19.90 -3.79 1.42
N TRP A 50 -18.68 -4.00 0.92
CA TRP A 50 -18.44 -4.17 -0.50
C TRP A 50 -19.03 -5.48 -1.04
N LYS A 51 -19.21 -5.54 -2.36
CA LYS A 51 -19.82 -6.69 -3.04
C LYS A 51 -19.06 -7.99 -2.70
N PRO A 52 -19.76 -9.12 -2.48
CA PRO A 52 -19.11 -10.38 -2.12
C PRO A 52 -18.00 -10.83 -3.08
N GLU A 53 -18.15 -10.60 -4.38
CA GLU A 53 -17.10 -10.94 -5.36
C GLU A 53 -15.85 -10.07 -5.23
N ALA A 54 -15.99 -8.81 -4.83
CA ALA A 54 -14.83 -7.95 -4.50
C ALA A 54 -14.12 -8.47 -3.24
N LEU A 55 -14.89 -8.84 -2.20
CA LEU A 55 -14.36 -9.49 -0.99
C LEU A 55 -13.58 -10.77 -1.31
N LYS A 56 -14.11 -11.62 -2.21
CA LYS A 56 -13.44 -12.84 -2.66
C LYS A 56 -12.17 -12.55 -3.45
N ALA A 57 -12.20 -11.60 -4.38
CA ALA A 57 -11.03 -11.20 -5.15
C ALA A 57 -9.89 -10.71 -4.24
N GLN A 58 -10.21 -9.87 -3.25
CA GLN A 58 -9.22 -9.41 -2.27
C GLN A 58 -8.71 -10.54 -1.40
N ALA A 59 -9.54 -11.48 -0.98
CA ALA A 59 -9.08 -12.63 -0.20
C ALA A 59 -8.04 -13.46 -0.96
N VAL A 60 -8.28 -13.72 -2.25
CA VAL A 60 -7.31 -14.41 -3.11
C VAL A 60 -6.03 -13.58 -3.30
N ALA A 61 -6.15 -12.27 -3.55
CA ALA A 61 -5.00 -11.38 -3.71
C ALA A 61 -4.16 -11.29 -2.42
N ALA A 62 -4.80 -11.14 -1.26
CA ALA A 62 -4.16 -11.08 0.05
C ALA A 62 -3.45 -12.40 0.39
N ARG A 63 -4.11 -13.53 0.17
CA ARG A 63 -3.52 -14.86 0.36
C ARG A 63 -2.29 -15.07 -0.51
N THR A 64 -2.38 -14.71 -1.78
CA THR A 64 -1.27 -14.86 -2.74
C THR A 64 -0.06 -14.03 -2.32
N TYR A 65 -0.29 -12.78 -1.90
CA TYR A 65 0.75 -11.91 -1.37
C TYR A 65 1.40 -12.51 -0.11
N GLY A 66 0.57 -13.03 0.81
CA GLY A 66 1.04 -13.66 2.04
C GLY A 66 1.94 -14.87 1.78
N VAL A 67 1.53 -15.76 0.87
CA VAL A 67 2.31 -16.92 0.43
C VAL A 67 3.62 -16.50 -0.23
N ARG A 68 3.60 -15.45 -1.07
CA ARG A 68 4.79 -14.95 -1.76
C ARG A 68 5.79 -14.29 -0.80
N GLY A 69 5.32 -13.72 0.30
CA GLY A 69 6.14 -13.02 1.29
C GLY A 69 6.76 -13.91 2.37
N LEU A 70 6.55 -15.22 2.33
CA LEU A 70 7.20 -16.15 3.27
C LEU A 70 8.72 -16.11 3.09
N THR A 71 9.44 -15.76 4.16
CA THR A 71 10.89 -15.60 4.14
C THR A 71 11.51 -16.34 5.33
N PRO A 72 11.83 -17.65 5.17
CA PRO A 72 12.31 -18.49 6.27
C PRO A 72 13.60 -17.99 6.96
N SER A 73 14.38 -17.14 6.30
CA SER A 73 15.63 -16.59 6.81
C SER A 73 15.46 -15.37 7.73
N ARG A 74 14.26 -14.79 7.82
CA ARG A 74 13.97 -13.61 8.65
C ARG A 74 13.25 -14.04 9.93
N TYR A 75 13.31 -13.20 10.96
CA TYR A 75 12.59 -13.44 12.22
C TYR A 75 11.07 -13.24 12.09
N TYR A 76 10.59 -12.74 10.94
CA TYR A 76 9.20 -12.58 10.53
C TYR A 76 9.07 -12.72 9.01
N ASP A 77 7.89 -13.13 8.53
CA ASP A 77 7.59 -13.22 7.09
C ASP A 77 7.06 -11.89 6.53
N LEU A 78 6.05 -11.32 7.19
CA LEU A 78 5.32 -10.14 6.74
C LEU A 78 5.22 -9.09 7.85
N CYS A 79 5.21 -7.82 7.46
CA CYS A 79 4.90 -6.70 8.34
C CYS A 79 3.39 -6.41 8.36
N ASP A 80 2.92 -5.71 9.39
CA ASP A 80 1.50 -5.39 9.64
C ASP A 80 1.10 -3.97 9.18
N THR A 81 1.93 -3.34 8.35
CA THR A 81 1.72 -1.99 7.81
C THR A 81 1.44 -2.05 6.31
N THR A 82 1.09 -0.90 5.72
CA THR A 82 0.92 -0.73 4.26
C THR A 82 2.19 -1.02 3.45
N SER A 83 3.34 -1.18 4.09
CA SER A 83 4.56 -1.68 3.42
C SER A 83 4.42 -3.15 3.01
N CYS A 84 3.58 -3.91 3.70
CA CYS A 84 3.20 -5.27 3.38
C CYS A 84 1.68 -5.34 3.17
N GLN A 85 0.92 -5.65 4.21
CA GLN A 85 -0.54 -5.57 4.27
C GLN A 85 -0.95 -5.17 5.68
N VAL A 86 -2.00 -4.36 5.81
CA VAL A 86 -2.54 -4.00 7.11
C VAL A 86 -3.20 -5.23 7.73
N TYR A 87 -2.66 -5.71 8.84
CA TYR A 87 -3.20 -6.85 9.58
C TYR A 87 -3.67 -6.40 10.96
N LYS A 88 -4.97 -6.46 11.22
CA LYS A 88 -5.58 -6.02 12.49
C LYS A 88 -6.00 -7.18 13.41
N GLY A 89 -5.70 -8.41 13.03
CA GLY A 89 -6.02 -9.61 13.80
C GLY A 89 -7.52 -9.85 13.99
N VAL A 90 -7.84 -10.68 14.98
CA VAL A 90 -9.19 -11.24 15.23
C VAL A 90 -10.25 -10.17 15.42
N SER A 91 -9.91 -9.05 16.07
CA SER A 91 -10.87 -7.98 16.38
C SER A 91 -11.37 -7.23 15.16
N ALA A 92 -10.74 -7.38 14.00
CA ALA A 92 -11.17 -6.77 12.76
C ALA A 92 -12.03 -7.70 11.89
N GLU A 93 -12.18 -8.98 12.26
CA GLU A 93 -12.94 -9.93 11.43
C GLU A 93 -14.43 -9.61 11.41
N THR A 94 -15.06 -9.84 10.26
CA THR A 94 -16.50 -9.62 10.07
C THR A 94 -17.12 -10.82 9.36
N VAL A 95 -18.42 -11.05 9.56
CA VAL A 95 -19.13 -12.18 8.93
C VAL A 95 -18.98 -12.16 7.40
N ALA A 96 -19.10 -10.99 6.78
CA ALA A 96 -19.02 -10.83 5.32
C ALA A 96 -17.61 -11.16 4.79
N THR A 97 -16.57 -10.65 5.45
CA THR A 97 -15.18 -10.90 5.06
C THR A 97 -14.82 -12.37 5.27
N ASP A 98 -15.19 -12.96 6.41
CA ASP A 98 -14.92 -14.37 6.71
C ASP A 98 -15.59 -15.32 5.73
N ALA A 99 -16.82 -15.00 5.29
CA ALA A 99 -17.50 -15.76 4.25
C ALA A 99 -16.72 -15.75 2.92
N ALA A 100 -16.12 -14.61 2.55
CA ALA A 100 -15.29 -14.50 1.36
C ALA A 100 -13.97 -15.28 1.47
N VAL A 101 -13.33 -15.26 2.65
CA VAL A 101 -12.14 -16.10 2.91
C VAL A 101 -12.48 -17.57 2.74
N ASN A 102 -13.54 -18.04 3.41
CA ASN A 102 -13.96 -19.44 3.37
C ASN A 102 -14.34 -19.87 1.94
N ALA A 103 -15.07 -19.05 1.19
CA ALA A 103 -15.44 -19.34 -0.20
C ALA A 103 -14.25 -19.41 -1.17
N THR A 104 -13.09 -18.88 -0.77
CA THR A 104 -11.85 -18.87 -1.57
C THR A 104 -10.71 -19.61 -0.90
N ASN A 105 -11.02 -20.49 0.07
CA ASN A 105 -10.02 -21.20 0.86
C ASN A 105 -8.96 -21.88 -0.01
N GLY A 106 -7.69 -21.61 0.27
CA GLY A 106 -6.55 -22.17 -0.47
C GLY A 106 -6.37 -21.66 -1.92
N LYS A 107 -7.25 -20.78 -2.43
CA LYS A 107 -7.10 -20.22 -3.78
C LYS A 107 -6.07 -19.09 -3.79
N ILE A 108 -5.12 -19.19 -4.72
CA ILE A 108 -4.10 -18.18 -4.99
C ILE A 108 -4.02 -17.88 -6.50
N VAL A 109 -3.50 -16.72 -6.85
CA VAL A 109 -3.12 -16.38 -8.23
C VAL A 109 -1.71 -16.85 -8.49
N THR A 110 -1.48 -17.52 -9.62
CA THR A 110 -0.14 -17.91 -10.04
C THR A 110 0.21 -17.30 -11.40
N TYR A 111 1.49 -17.05 -11.59
CA TYR A 111 2.07 -16.73 -12.89
C TYR A 111 3.29 -17.62 -13.08
N GLN A 112 3.34 -18.36 -14.18
CA GLN A 112 4.38 -19.37 -14.44
C GLN A 112 4.56 -20.34 -13.25
N SER A 113 3.45 -20.84 -12.72
CA SER A 113 3.39 -21.78 -11.59
C SER A 113 3.98 -21.27 -10.26
N LYS A 114 4.26 -19.96 -10.15
CA LYS A 114 4.71 -19.31 -8.91
C LYS A 114 3.62 -18.37 -8.38
N PRO A 115 3.48 -18.19 -7.06
CA PRO A 115 2.59 -17.18 -6.49
C PRO A 115 2.83 -15.82 -7.10
N ALA A 116 1.79 -15.23 -7.69
CA ALA A 116 1.89 -13.94 -8.36
C ALA A 116 2.09 -12.81 -7.34
N PHE A 117 2.83 -11.78 -7.74
CA PHE A 117 2.87 -10.50 -7.03
C PHE A 117 1.55 -9.74 -7.22
N THR A 118 0.66 -9.80 -6.23
CA THR A 118 -0.70 -9.26 -6.26
C THR A 118 -0.80 -7.94 -5.50
N GLN A 119 -0.18 -6.88 -6.02
CA GLN A 119 -0.35 -5.53 -5.47
C GLN A 119 -1.75 -5.00 -5.72
N PHE A 120 -2.30 -4.30 -4.75
CA PHE A 120 -3.59 -3.61 -4.85
C PHE A 120 -3.49 -2.21 -4.22
N SER A 121 -4.47 -1.36 -4.50
CA SER A 121 -4.56 0.01 -4.00
C SER A 121 -6.01 0.42 -3.80
N SER A 122 -6.26 1.40 -2.94
CA SER A 122 -7.62 1.90 -2.65
C SER A 122 -8.35 2.49 -3.85
N SER A 123 -7.63 3.16 -4.76
CA SER A 123 -8.18 3.80 -5.95
C SER A 123 -7.08 3.98 -6.99
N SER A 124 -7.43 3.83 -8.26
CA SER A 124 -6.52 3.91 -9.40
C SER A 124 -6.43 5.33 -9.99
N GLY A 125 -7.39 6.22 -9.71
CA GLY A 125 -7.53 7.49 -10.43
C GLY A 125 -7.99 7.27 -11.88
N GLY A 126 -8.72 6.18 -12.14
CA GLY A 126 -9.20 5.79 -13.48
C GLY A 126 -8.23 4.95 -14.32
N ARG A 127 -7.03 4.64 -13.81
CA ARG A 127 -6.05 3.79 -14.51
C ARG A 127 -5.03 3.13 -13.58
N THR A 128 -4.80 1.83 -13.75
CA THR A 128 -3.73 1.11 -13.04
C THR A 128 -2.36 1.57 -13.54
N ALA A 129 -1.33 1.44 -12.70
CA ALA A 129 0.06 1.66 -13.12
C ALA A 129 0.73 0.33 -13.46
N ALA A 130 1.62 0.34 -14.44
CA ALA A 130 2.48 -0.81 -14.70
C ALA A 130 3.37 -1.12 -13.50
N GLY A 131 3.47 -2.41 -13.16
CA GLY A 131 4.34 -2.93 -12.11
C GLY A 131 5.62 -3.53 -12.65
N SER A 132 6.35 -4.25 -11.81
CA SER A 132 7.60 -4.93 -12.17
C SER A 132 7.42 -6.28 -12.84
N GLN A 133 6.18 -6.68 -13.13
CA GLN A 133 5.83 -8.02 -13.60
C GLN A 133 5.02 -7.94 -14.90
N PRO A 134 5.14 -8.91 -15.83
CA PRO A 134 4.48 -8.85 -17.14
C PRO A 134 2.95 -8.75 -17.08
N TYR A 135 2.34 -9.29 -16.03
CA TYR A 135 0.88 -9.27 -15.81
C TYR A 135 0.41 -8.04 -15.01
N LEU A 136 1.33 -7.19 -14.55
CA LEU A 136 1.00 -5.92 -13.88
C LEU A 136 1.12 -4.79 -14.91
N THR A 137 0.09 -4.66 -15.75
CA THR A 137 0.07 -3.70 -16.84
C THR A 137 -0.66 -2.41 -16.44
N ASP A 138 -0.26 -1.32 -17.06
CA ASP A 138 -1.01 -0.07 -17.08
C ASP A 138 -2.28 -0.25 -17.94
N ALA A 139 -3.45 -0.08 -17.35
CA ALA A 139 -4.74 -0.37 -17.98
C ALA A 139 -5.86 0.58 -17.50
N PRO A 140 -6.82 0.96 -18.36
CA PRO A 140 -7.98 1.75 -17.95
C PRO A 140 -8.77 1.04 -16.85
N ASP A 141 -9.28 1.81 -15.91
CA ASP A 141 -10.16 1.34 -14.84
C ASP A 141 -11.41 2.21 -14.82
N SER A 142 -12.41 1.81 -15.61
CA SER A 142 -13.66 2.56 -15.80
C SER A 142 -14.57 2.55 -14.57
N TYR A 143 -14.22 1.80 -13.52
CA TYR A 143 -15.04 1.66 -12.31
C TYR A 143 -14.53 2.50 -11.14
N ASP A 144 -13.36 3.14 -11.27
CA ASP A 144 -12.75 3.91 -10.18
C ASP A 144 -13.46 5.25 -9.92
N ASP A 145 -13.94 5.92 -10.98
CA ASP A 145 -14.72 7.16 -10.88
C ASP A 145 -16.20 6.87 -10.57
N PHE A 146 -16.45 6.23 -9.43
CA PHE A 146 -17.81 6.03 -8.92
C PHE A 146 -18.10 7.00 -7.79
N ALA A 147 -19.37 7.41 -7.66
CA ALA A 147 -19.79 8.48 -6.75
C ALA A 147 -19.39 8.28 -5.27
N ALA A 148 -19.22 7.02 -4.83
CA ALA A 148 -18.82 6.69 -3.47
C ALA A 148 -17.31 6.45 -3.31
N ASN A 149 -16.48 6.78 -4.30
CA ASN A 149 -15.02 6.81 -4.17
C ASN A 149 -14.56 8.20 -3.68
N PRO A 150 -14.29 8.38 -2.38
CA PRO A 150 -13.91 9.70 -1.85
C PRO A 150 -12.48 10.11 -2.21
N VAL A 151 -11.72 9.25 -2.89
CA VAL A 151 -10.29 9.46 -3.15
C VAL A 151 -9.93 9.36 -4.64
N HIS A 152 -10.90 9.20 -5.53
CA HIS A 152 -10.70 9.30 -6.98
C HIS A 152 -10.08 10.66 -7.32
N ASN A 153 -10.78 11.72 -6.91
CA ASN A 153 -10.31 13.10 -6.95
C ASN A 153 -9.90 13.56 -5.56
N TRP A 154 -8.84 14.35 -5.49
CA TRP A 154 -8.35 14.94 -4.25
C TRP A 154 -7.63 16.25 -4.50
N THR A 155 -7.63 17.12 -3.49
CA THR A 155 -6.88 18.38 -3.50
C THR A 155 -6.33 18.62 -2.11
N ILE A 156 -5.09 19.09 -2.04
CA ILE A 156 -4.44 19.51 -0.80
C ILE A 156 -3.63 20.78 -1.07
N SER A 157 -3.45 21.58 -0.03
CA SER A 157 -2.54 22.74 -0.06
C SER A 157 -1.26 22.40 0.68
N ILE A 158 -0.11 22.54 0.01
CA ILE A 158 1.20 22.32 0.60
C ILE A 158 1.93 23.66 0.70
N ALA A 159 2.37 24.01 1.91
CA ALA A 159 3.22 25.18 2.09
C ALA A 159 4.57 24.96 1.39
N ALA A 160 5.10 26.00 0.74
CA ALA A 160 6.42 25.96 0.10
C ALA A 160 7.52 25.50 1.08
N SER A 161 7.43 25.92 2.35
CA SER A 161 8.36 25.51 3.41
C SER A 161 8.40 24.00 3.67
N THR A 162 7.33 23.25 3.36
CA THR A 162 7.35 21.78 3.41
C THR A 162 8.26 21.19 2.33
N VAL A 163 8.20 21.74 1.12
CA VAL A 163 9.09 21.35 0.01
C VAL A 163 10.53 21.71 0.34
N GLU A 164 10.78 22.92 0.84
CA GLU A 164 12.11 23.41 1.22
C GLU A 164 12.74 22.56 2.34
N LYS A 165 11.95 22.19 3.37
CA LYS A 165 12.40 21.28 4.43
C LYS A 165 12.74 19.89 3.91
N LYS A 166 11.97 19.36 2.96
CA LYS A 166 12.21 18.04 2.38
C LYS A 166 13.44 18.02 1.45
N TRP A 167 13.70 19.12 0.76
CA TRP A 167 14.82 19.28 -0.17
C TRP A 167 15.63 20.55 0.12
N PRO A 168 16.34 20.63 1.26
CA PRO A 168 17.00 21.85 1.71
C PRO A 168 18.09 22.35 0.75
N THR A 169 18.61 21.47 -0.12
CA THR A 169 19.62 21.81 -1.12
C THR A 169 19.13 22.80 -2.18
N ILE A 170 17.82 22.95 -2.38
CA ILE A 170 17.29 23.92 -3.37
C ILE A 170 17.21 25.35 -2.80
N GLY A 171 17.26 25.52 -1.47
CA GLY A 171 17.00 26.82 -0.83
C GLY A 171 15.52 27.18 -0.86
N ILE A 172 15.20 28.47 -1.08
CA ILE A 172 13.82 28.97 -1.16
C ILE A 172 13.19 28.49 -2.47
N LEU A 173 12.05 27.82 -2.41
CA LEU A 173 11.38 27.27 -3.59
C LEU A 173 10.93 28.40 -4.52
N LYS A 174 11.24 28.28 -5.81
CA LYS A 174 10.79 29.21 -6.86
C LYS A 174 9.76 28.56 -7.77
N THR A 175 10.04 27.36 -8.28
CA THR A 175 9.16 26.68 -9.23
C THR A 175 9.22 25.16 -9.05
N ILE A 176 8.10 24.50 -9.33
CA ILE A 176 8.04 23.06 -9.56
C ILE A 176 7.59 22.86 -11.01
N LYS A 177 8.40 22.19 -11.82
CA LYS A 177 8.07 21.88 -13.21
C LYS A 177 8.01 20.38 -13.42
N VAL A 178 6.84 19.85 -13.79
CA VAL A 178 6.73 18.46 -14.25
C VAL A 178 7.40 18.36 -15.62
N THR A 179 8.39 17.47 -15.74
CA THR A 179 9.19 17.30 -16.97
C THR A 179 8.80 16.08 -17.78
N LYS A 180 8.22 15.05 -17.13
CA LYS A 180 7.72 13.84 -17.80
C LYS A 180 6.53 13.25 -17.06
N ARG A 181 5.56 12.77 -17.85
CA ARG A 181 4.40 12.01 -17.36
C ARG A 181 4.24 10.70 -18.13
N THR A 182 3.34 9.84 -17.67
CA THR A 182 3.04 8.56 -18.33
C THR A 182 2.27 8.73 -19.65
N GLY A 183 1.57 9.85 -19.87
CA GLY A 183 0.89 10.17 -21.12
C GLY A 183 -0.59 9.74 -21.21
N HIS A 184 -1.23 9.39 -20.09
CA HIS A 184 -2.59 8.85 -20.07
C HIS A 184 -3.49 9.53 -19.05
N GLY A 185 -4.73 9.86 -19.43
CA GLY A 185 -5.73 10.49 -18.57
C GLY A 185 -5.38 11.91 -18.10
N ASP A 186 -5.96 12.34 -16.99
CA ASP A 186 -5.89 13.72 -16.51
C ASP A 186 -4.45 14.22 -16.31
N PHE A 187 -4.24 15.49 -16.60
CA PHE A 187 -2.94 16.17 -16.57
C PHE A 187 -1.87 15.53 -17.47
N GLY A 188 -2.20 14.54 -18.31
CA GLY A 188 -1.25 13.72 -19.05
C GLY A 188 -0.67 12.55 -18.24
N GLY A 189 -1.32 12.15 -17.14
CA GLY A 189 -0.99 10.98 -16.36
C GLY A 189 -0.08 11.20 -15.16
N ARG A 190 0.40 10.09 -14.57
CA ARG A 190 1.26 10.09 -13.38
C ARG A 190 2.55 10.83 -13.65
N VAL A 191 3.02 11.59 -12.67
CA VAL A 191 4.32 12.28 -12.72
C VAL A 191 5.42 11.23 -12.69
N VAL A 192 6.23 11.19 -13.75
CA VAL A 192 7.43 10.35 -13.83
C VAL A 192 8.61 11.12 -13.26
N SER A 193 8.80 12.38 -13.70
CA SER A 193 9.84 13.26 -13.20
C SER A 193 9.38 14.72 -13.14
N ALA A 194 9.94 15.46 -12.19
CA ALA A 194 9.79 16.89 -12.02
C ALA A 194 11.11 17.53 -11.58
N THR A 195 11.29 18.81 -11.88
CA THR A 195 12.42 19.62 -11.42
C THR A 195 11.92 20.64 -10.41
N LEU A 196 12.52 20.61 -9.22
CA LEU A 196 12.37 21.61 -8.17
C LEU A 196 13.48 22.63 -8.35
N THR A 197 13.12 23.89 -8.56
CA THR A 197 14.09 24.99 -8.69
C THR A 197 13.92 25.92 -7.50
N GLY A 198 15.00 26.20 -6.79
CA GLY A 198 15.02 27.17 -5.71
C GLY A 198 16.15 28.19 -5.83
N SER A 199 16.37 28.97 -4.77
CA SER A 199 17.38 30.03 -4.73
C SER A 199 18.82 29.53 -4.74
N LYS A 200 19.10 28.30 -4.30
CA LYS A 200 20.45 27.73 -4.18
C LYS A 200 20.78 26.72 -5.28
N GLY A 201 19.79 26.26 -6.03
CA GLY A 201 19.99 25.25 -7.07
C GLY A 201 18.69 24.59 -7.49
N SER A 202 18.84 23.48 -8.21
CA SER A 202 17.71 22.66 -8.66
C SER A 202 17.90 21.19 -8.30
N LYS A 203 16.80 20.46 -8.18
CA LYS A 203 16.80 19.01 -7.95
C LYS A 203 15.75 18.34 -8.80
N THR A 204 16.15 17.30 -9.53
CA THR A 204 15.21 16.39 -10.20
C THR A 204 14.70 15.36 -9.19
N VAL A 205 13.39 15.17 -9.18
CA VAL A 205 12.68 14.23 -8.31
C VAL A 205 11.66 13.43 -9.13
N THR A 206 11.30 12.25 -8.65
CA THR A 206 10.22 11.46 -9.24
C THR A 206 8.85 11.88 -8.68
N GLY A 207 7.77 11.46 -9.33
CA GLY A 207 6.43 11.65 -8.76
C GLY A 207 6.22 10.92 -7.43
N ASN A 208 6.92 9.80 -7.19
CA ASN A 208 6.88 9.10 -5.90
C ASN A 208 7.68 9.82 -4.82
N ASP A 209 8.79 10.48 -5.15
CA ASP A 209 9.51 11.33 -4.21
C ASP A 209 8.63 12.49 -3.72
N LEU A 210 7.85 13.09 -4.63
CA LEU A 210 6.86 14.11 -4.30
C LEU A 210 5.73 13.52 -3.46
N ARG A 211 5.16 12.38 -3.87
CA ARG A 211 4.10 11.70 -3.13
C ARG A 211 4.49 11.42 -1.69
N PHE A 212 5.57 10.67 -1.47
CA PHE A 212 6.00 10.28 -0.13
C PHE A 212 6.64 11.44 0.64
N GLY A 213 7.33 12.35 -0.05
CA GLY A 213 7.97 13.51 0.56
C GLY A 213 7.00 14.57 1.05
N LEU A 214 5.84 14.70 0.40
CA LEU A 214 4.84 15.73 0.69
C LEU A 214 3.52 15.17 1.24
N GLY A 215 3.42 13.86 1.43
CA GLY A 215 2.20 13.21 1.94
C GLY A 215 1.03 13.24 0.95
N LEU A 216 1.31 13.20 -0.36
CA LEU A 216 0.27 13.15 -1.38
C LEU A 216 -0.38 11.76 -1.42
N ARG A 217 -1.64 11.68 -1.86
CA ARG A 217 -2.34 10.39 -2.00
C ARG A 217 -1.70 9.50 -3.06
N SER A 218 -1.32 10.08 -4.19
CA SER A 218 -0.72 9.39 -5.33
C SER A 218 0.34 10.24 -6.02
N ASN A 219 1.04 9.65 -7.00
CA ASN A 219 1.90 10.39 -7.94
C ASN A 219 1.14 10.90 -9.18
N TRP A 220 -0.20 10.81 -9.18
CA TRP A 220 -1.07 11.38 -10.21
C TRP A 220 -1.69 12.68 -9.69
N PHE A 221 -1.12 13.80 -10.09
CA PHE A 221 -1.58 15.13 -9.70
C PHE A 221 -1.24 16.19 -10.74
N GLY A 222 -2.01 17.27 -10.71
CA GLY A 222 -1.75 18.56 -11.36
C GLY A 222 -1.39 19.63 -10.33
N PHE A 223 -1.00 20.80 -10.82
CA PHE A 223 -0.88 22.02 -10.02
C PHE A 223 -2.00 22.96 -10.47
N ASN A 224 -2.63 23.64 -9.52
CA ASN A 224 -3.60 24.71 -9.78
C ASN A 224 -2.89 26.05 -9.87
#